data_AF-A0A7C4K3D8-F1
#
_entry.id   AF-A0A7C4K3D8-F1
#
_cell.length_a   1.000
_cell.length_b   1.000
_cell.length_c   1.000
_cell.angle_alpha   90.00
_cell.angle_beta   90.00
_cell.angle_gamma   90.00
#
_symmetry.space_group_name_H-M   'P 1'
#
loop_
_entity.id
_entity.type
_entity.pdbx_description
1 polymer ?
#
loop_
_entity_poly.entity_id
_entity_poly.type
_entity_poly.pdbx_seq_one_letter_code
_entity_poly.pdbx_strand_id
1 'polypeptide(L)'
;MKKHPILWFYLLAFAISWLGWLPMVAGSRGVAPFAHPLFQVLLLLPAIGPALAAVIVTAINEGKAGVDLLFQPLGKWRVGAIWLVIAVVTPALFLLAGKLMSQAWNLAAEAKSPTGNLVGIAIGTLIMSLLSNTWEEVGGRGFALPRLQKNHNALVASLVVGALWGLWHLPLFFWKGNPMSSYPFLVWFIGTVALSLIYTWLYNSTEGSLFVVTLFHVLTNTFGVLISGVSVTALTIAYVVVAMVLLVVFGKENLARCGKVCAG
;
A
#
# COMPACT_ATOMS: atom_id res chain seq x y z
N MET A 1 11.19 -3.99 22.58
CA MET A 1 11.17 -3.78 21.11
C MET A 1 12.35 -4.43 20.39
N LYS A 2 13.59 -4.26 20.86
CA LYS A 2 14.83 -4.79 20.21
C LYS A 2 14.80 -6.25 19.74
N LYS A 3 14.19 -7.18 20.50
CA LYS A 3 14.14 -8.61 20.12
C LYS A 3 13.15 -8.92 18.98
N HIS A 4 12.06 -8.15 18.86
CA HIS A 4 10.98 -8.41 17.89
C HIS A 4 10.50 -7.10 17.23
N PRO A 5 11.37 -6.38 16.51
CA PRO A 5 11.06 -5.06 15.97
C PRO A 5 9.86 -5.08 15.00
N ILE A 6 9.75 -6.12 14.16
CA ILE A 6 8.66 -6.27 13.19
C ILE A 6 7.30 -6.44 13.90
N LEU A 7 7.24 -7.25 14.96
CA LEU A 7 6.01 -7.46 15.73
C LEU A 7 5.53 -6.14 16.36
N TRP A 8 6.44 -5.43 17.04
CA TRP A 8 6.10 -4.15 17.68
C TRP A 8 5.69 -3.08 16.67
N PHE A 9 6.32 -3.06 15.50
CA PHE A 9 5.92 -2.19 14.41
C PHE A 9 4.46 -2.45 13.99
N TYR A 10 4.09 -3.69 13.71
CA TYR A 10 2.71 -3.98 13.27
C TYR A 10 1.69 -3.74 14.38
N LEU A 11 1.98 -4.08 15.63
CA LEU A 11 1.10 -3.77 16.76
C LEU A 11 0.83 -2.26 16.87
N LEU A 12 1.87 -1.43 16.78
CA LEU A 12 1.74 0.03 16.83
C LEU A 12 1.05 0.58 15.58
N ALA A 13 1.40 0.11 14.39
CA ALA A 13 0.80 0.55 13.14
C ALA A 13 -0.71 0.27 13.12
N PHE A 14 -1.13 -0.91 13.55
CA PHE A 14 -2.54 -1.28 13.69
C PHE A 14 -3.21 -0.43 14.76
N ALA A 15 -2.64 -0.35 15.97
CA ALA A 15 -3.23 0.42 17.07
C ALA A 15 -3.44 1.89 16.68
N ILE A 16 -2.42 2.57 16.18
CA ILE A 16 -2.48 3.99 15.80
C ILE A 16 -3.53 4.19 14.69
N SER A 17 -3.51 3.36 13.67
CA SER A 17 -4.39 3.55 12.51
C SER A 17 -5.85 3.23 12.84
N TRP A 18 -6.08 2.15 13.60
CA TRP A 18 -7.41 1.73 13.99
C TRP A 18 -8.03 2.67 15.03
N LEU A 19 -7.22 3.36 15.84
CA LEU A 19 -7.69 4.47 16.67
C LEU A 19 -8.30 5.62 15.84
N GLY A 20 -7.91 5.79 14.58
CA GLY A 20 -8.55 6.74 13.67
C GLY A 20 -9.76 6.18 12.94
N TRP A 21 -9.66 4.97 12.39
CA TRP A 21 -10.74 4.38 11.59
C TRP A 21 -11.92 3.84 12.40
N LEU A 22 -11.71 3.22 13.55
CA LEU A 22 -12.81 2.63 14.33
C LEU A 22 -13.83 3.68 14.81
N PRO A 23 -13.44 4.89 15.25
CA PRO A 23 -14.40 5.97 15.48
C PRO A 23 -15.24 6.30 14.24
N MET A 24 -14.63 6.38 13.05
CA MET A 24 -15.36 6.66 11.82
C MET A 24 -16.35 5.55 11.47
N VAL A 25 -15.96 4.29 11.68
CA VAL A 25 -16.86 3.13 11.55
C VAL A 25 -18.04 3.27 12.50
N ALA A 26 -17.80 3.54 13.79
CA ALA A 26 -18.86 3.72 14.78
C ALA A 26 -19.80 4.89 14.43
N GLY A 27 -19.25 6.01 13.96
CA GLY A 27 -20.02 7.16 13.46
C GLY A 27 -20.89 6.80 12.26
N SER A 28 -20.34 6.11 11.26
CA SER A 28 -21.06 5.71 10.03
C SER A 28 -22.23 4.75 10.27
N ARG A 29 -22.25 4.09 11.44
CA ARG A 29 -23.29 3.16 11.86
C ARG A 29 -24.23 3.73 12.91
N GLY A 30 -24.08 5.00 13.29
CA GLY A 30 -24.91 5.65 14.30
C GLY A 30 -24.66 5.16 15.74
N VAL A 31 -23.52 4.51 16.00
CA VAL A 31 -23.17 4.00 17.34
C VAL A 31 -22.60 5.11 18.23
N ALA A 32 -21.97 6.13 17.64
CA ALA A 32 -21.28 7.21 18.35
C ALA A 32 -21.32 8.52 17.53
N PRO A 33 -21.11 9.71 18.15
CA PRO A 33 -21.26 11.01 17.48
C PRO A 33 -20.10 11.38 16.52
N PHE A 34 -19.33 10.40 16.06
CA PHE A 34 -18.16 10.59 15.19
C PHE A 34 -18.50 10.99 13.74
N ALA A 35 -19.78 11.18 13.42
CA ALA A 35 -20.21 11.71 12.12
C ALA A 35 -19.92 13.23 11.97
N HIS A 36 -19.65 13.95 13.07
CA HIS A 36 -19.37 15.37 13.03
C HIS A 36 -18.02 15.67 12.33
N PRO A 37 -17.92 16.70 11.46
CA PRO A 37 -16.70 17.00 10.69
C PRO A 37 -15.43 17.19 11.55
N LEU A 38 -15.56 17.66 12.80
CA LEU A 38 -14.43 17.80 13.72
C LEU A 38 -13.67 16.50 13.97
N PHE A 39 -14.36 15.35 13.91
CA PHE A 39 -13.71 14.05 14.12
C PHE A 39 -12.94 13.55 12.90
N GLN A 40 -13.03 14.21 11.74
CA GLN A 40 -12.24 13.86 10.55
C GLN A 40 -10.74 14.05 10.77
N VAL A 41 -10.32 14.87 11.75
CA VAL A 41 -8.91 14.99 12.15
C VAL A 41 -8.31 13.64 12.59
N LEU A 42 -9.13 12.70 13.06
CA LEU A 42 -8.70 11.36 13.44
C LEU A 42 -8.21 10.55 12.23
N LEU A 43 -8.57 10.92 11.00
CA LEU A 43 -8.08 10.29 9.77
C LEU A 43 -6.60 10.59 9.49
N LEU A 44 -5.99 11.54 10.21
CA LEU A 44 -4.53 11.71 10.17
C LEU A 44 -3.81 10.49 10.75
N LEU A 45 -4.40 9.82 11.75
CA LEU A 45 -3.79 8.68 12.42
C LEU A 45 -3.53 7.49 11.48
N PRO A 46 -4.50 7.00 10.69
CA PRO A 46 -4.23 5.95 9.71
C PRO A 46 -3.30 6.42 8.59
N ALA A 47 -3.34 7.70 8.20
CA ALA A 47 -2.46 8.22 7.15
C ALA A 47 -0.98 8.22 7.56
N ILE A 48 -0.66 8.44 8.85
CA ILE A 48 0.74 8.47 9.33
C ILE A 48 1.12 7.25 10.17
N GLY A 49 0.16 6.40 10.52
CA GLY A 49 0.29 5.35 11.53
C GLY A 49 1.45 4.39 11.28
N PRO A 50 1.60 3.84 10.06
CA PRO A 50 2.74 2.99 9.72
C PRO A 50 4.09 3.71 9.84
N ALA A 51 4.23 4.94 9.31
CA ALA A 51 5.49 5.68 9.44
C ALA A 51 5.80 6.01 10.91
N LEU A 52 4.81 6.45 11.68
CA LEU A 52 4.99 6.77 13.09
C LEU A 52 5.40 5.53 13.90
N ALA A 53 4.78 4.38 13.64
CA ALA A 53 5.18 3.11 14.24
C ALA A 53 6.62 2.74 13.89
N ALA A 54 7.02 2.88 12.62
CA ALA A 54 8.38 2.63 12.18
C ALA A 54 9.38 3.57 12.86
N VAL A 55 9.08 4.87 12.96
CA VAL A 55 9.92 5.86 13.64
C VAL A 55 10.07 5.53 15.12
N ILE A 56 8.97 5.21 15.83
CA ILE A 56 9.02 4.86 17.26
C ILE A 56 9.92 3.65 17.50
N VAL A 57 9.70 2.57 16.74
CA VAL A 57 10.48 1.33 16.91
C VAL A 57 11.95 1.55 16.53
N THR A 58 12.21 2.30 15.46
CA THR A 58 13.58 2.61 15.01
C THR A 58 14.29 3.50 16.02
N ALA A 59 13.66 4.59 16.49
CA ALA A 59 14.25 5.50 17.46
C ALA A 59 14.62 4.80 18.77
N ILE A 60 13.77 3.89 19.26
CA ILE A 60 14.03 3.12 20.50
C ILE A 60 15.18 2.12 20.32
N ASN A 61 15.31 1.51 19.14
CA ASN A 61 16.28 0.44 18.92
C ASN A 61 17.64 0.94 18.39
N GLU A 62 17.61 1.93 17.50
CA GLU A 62 18.71 2.38 16.62
C GLU A 62 19.01 3.89 16.77
N GLY A 63 18.22 4.61 17.58
CA GLY A 63 18.42 6.03 17.84
C GLY A 63 18.16 6.93 16.62
N LYS A 64 18.64 8.17 16.69
CA LYS A 64 18.44 9.19 15.63
C LYS A 64 19.03 8.74 14.28
N ALA A 65 20.23 8.16 14.29
CA ALA A 65 20.89 7.69 13.07
C ALA A 65 20.06 6.62 12.33
N GLY A 66 19.41 5.70 13.06
CA GLY A 66 18.49 4.73 12.45
C GLY A 66 17.28 5.39 11.81
N VAL A 67 16.73 6.43 12.44
CA VAL A 67 15.61 7.19 11.88
C VAL A 67 16.02 7.94 10.60
N ASP A 68 17.22 8.53 10.58
CA ASP A 68 17.74 9.19 9.38
C ASP A 68 17.91 8.17 8.22
N LEU A 69 18.40 6.97 8.52
CA LEU A 69 18.51 5.86 7.57
C LEU A 69 17.14 5.33 7.10
N LEU A 70 16.10 5.40 7.93
CA LEU A 70 14.74 4.99 7.57
C LEU A 70 14.16 5.88 6.45
N PHE A 71 14.47 7.19 6.48
CA PHE A 71 13.94 8.15 5.50
C PHE A 71 14.83 8.34 4.27
N GLN A 72 16.13 8.03 4.37
CA GLN A 72 17.08 8.15 3.25
C GLN A 72 16.58 7.53 1.93
N PRO A 73 15.95 6.33 1.91
CA PRO A 73 15.46 5.72 0.67
C PRO A 73 14.35 6.50 -0.06
N LEU A 74 13.65 7.43 0.60
CA LEU A 74 12.67 8.32 -0.05
C LEU A 74 13.33 9.28 -1.05
N GLY A 75 14.60 9.62 -0.84
CA GLY A 75 15.37 10.48 -1.73
C GLY A 75 16.04 9.74 -2.89
N LYS A 76 15.91 8.41 -2.98
CA LYS A 76 16.60 7.58 -4.00
C LYS A 76 15.88 7.61 -5.35
N TRP A 77 15.81 8.78 -5.98
CA TRP A 77 15.15 8.97 -7.29
C TRP A 77 16.08 8.72 -8.49
N ARG A 78 17.41 8.79 -8.29
CA ARG A 78 18.42 8.51 -9.32
C ARG A 78 18.55 7.01 -9.59
N VAL A 79 17.47 6.44 -10.11
CA VAL A 79 17.38 5.07 -10.62
C VAL A 79 17.38 5.11 -12.15
N GLY A 80 17.61 3.97 -12.81
CA GLY A 80 17.46 3.91 -14.27
C GLY A 80 16.09 4.41 -14.72
N ALA A 81 16.03 5.24 -15.77
CA ALA A 81 14.80 5.90 -16.23
C ALA A 81 13.64 4.92 -16.50
N ILE A 82 13.97 3.70 -16.93
CA ILE A 82 13.00 2.61 -17.12
C ILE A 82 12.17 2.33 -15.86
N TRP A 83 12.75 2.44 -14.66
CA TRP A 83 12.04 2.19 -13.41
C TRP A 83 11.06 3.29 -13.06
N LEU A 84 11.37 4.54 -13.41
CA LEU A 84 10.43 5.66 -13.28
C LEU A 84 9.27 5.49 -14.26
N VAL A 85 9.56 5.11 -15.51
CA VAL A 85 8.53 4.80 -16.51
C VAL A 85 7.64 3.65 -16.03
N ILE A 86 8.22 2.56 -15.53
CA ILE A 86 7.47 1.44 -14.96
C ILE A 86 6.59 1.92 -13.79
N ALA A 87 7.13 2.71 -12.87
CA ALA A 87 6.37 3.21 -11.73
C ALA A 87 5.18 4.10 -12.13
N VAL A 88 5.32 4.87 -13.21
CA VAL A 88 4.29 5.79 -13.70
C VAL A 88 3.26 5.08 -14.58
N VAL A 89 3.69 4.24 -15.52
CA VAL A 89 2.82 3.69 -16.57
C VAL A 89 2.08 2.44 -16.08
N THR A 90 2.75 1.59 -15.33
CA THR A 90 2.20 0.27 -14.94
C THR A 90 0.90 0.39 -14.13
N PRO A 91 0.72 1.33 -13.18
CA PRO A 91 -0.57 1.52 -12.50
C PRO A 91 -1.74 1.77 -13.46
N ALA A 92 -1.55 2.60 -14.48
CA ALA A 92 -2.57 2.88 -15.50
C ALA A 92 -2.86 1.63 -16.34
N LEU A 93 -1.82 0.86 -16.69
CA LEU A 93 -1.98 -0.39 -17.44
C LEU A 93 -2.76 -1.44 -16.65
N PHE A 94 -2.51 -1.58 -15.35
CA PHE A 94 -3.30 -2.48 -14.50
C PHE A 94 -4.77 -2.11 -14.48
N LEU A 95 -5.08 -0.83 -14.29
CA LEU A 95 -6.45 -0.32 -14.26
C LEU A 95 -7.14 -0.46 -15.61
N LEU A 96 -6.44 -0.18 -16.72
CA LEU A 96 -6.98 -0.35 -18.06
C LEU A 96 -7.23 -1.83 -18.38
N ALA A 97 -6.28 -2.72 -18.08
CA ALA A 97 -6.45 -4.16 -18.25
C ALA A 97 -7.63 -4.68 -17.40
N GLY A 98 -7.70 -4.27 -16.13
CA GLY A 98 -8.82 -4.59 -15.25
C GLY A 98 -10.16 -4.10 -15.81
N LYS A 99 -10.22 -2.87 -16.33
CA LYS A 99 -11.43 -2.31 -16.96
C LYS A 99 -11.87 -3.13 -18.17
N LEU A 100 -10.93 -3.46 -19.06
CA LEU A 100 -11.20 -4.25 -20.26
C LEU A 100 -11.68 -5.66 -19.90
N MET A 101 -11.05 -6.31 -18.92
CA MET A 101 -11.47 -7.61 -18.39
C MET A 101 -12.87 -7.53 -17.75
N SER A 102 -13.15 -6.46 -16.99
CA SER A 102 -14.47 -6.23 -16.40
C SER A 102 -15.56 -6.14 -17.47
N GLN A 103 -15.30 -5.42 -18.56
CA GLN A 103 -16.22 -5.30 -19.68
C GLN A 103 -16.37 -6.62 -20.45
N ALA A 104 -15.26 -7.30 -20.74
CA ALA A 104 -15.24 -8.55 -21.51
C ALA A 104 -15.96 -9.70 -20.80
N TRP A 105 -15.92 -9.74 -19.46
CA TRP A 105 -16.50 -10.80 -18.64
C TRP A 105 -17.76 -10.38 -17.88
N ASN A 106 -18.30 -9.19 -18.15
CA ASN A 106 -19.46 -8.63 -17.45
C ASN A 106 -19.32 -8.65 -15.91
N LEU A 107 -18.11 -8.36 -15.41
CA LEU A 107 -17.86 -8.27 -13.98
C LEU A 107 -18.34 -6.92 -13.46
N ALA A 108 -19.15 -6.93 -12.40
CA ALA A 108 -19.62 -5.72 -11.75
C ALA A 108 -18.46 -4.95 -11.11
N ALA A 109 -18.42 -3.64 -11.33
CA ALA A 109 -17.56 -2.73 -10.60
C ALA A 109 -18.22 -2.38 -9.25
N GLU A 110 -17.49 -2.57 -8.17
CA GLU A 110 -17.99 -2.38 -6.81
C GLU A 110 -17.97 -0.89 -6.40
N ALA A 111 -16.95 -0.15 -6.84
CA ALA A 111 -16.86 1.29 -6.63
C ALA A 111 -17.71 2.04 -7.66
N LYS A 112 -18.56 2.95 -7.17
CA LYS A 112 -19.28 3.88 -8.04
C LYS A 112 -18.30 4.83 -8.72
N SER A 113 -18.51 5.09 -10.01
CA SER A 113 -17.77 6.13 -10.72
C SER A 113 -18.01 7.50 -10.05
N PRO A 114 -16.94 8.30 -9.84
CA PRO A 114 -17.10 9.64 -9.30
C PRO A 114 -17.96 10.49 -10.24
N THR A 115 -18.86 11.29 -9.66
CA THR A 115 -19.69 12.26 -10.39
C THR A 115 -19.18 13.68 -10.17
N GLY A 116 -19.13 14.52 -11.21
CA GLY A 116 -18.74 15.93 -11.10
C GLY A 116 -17.36 16.23 -11.67
N ASN A 117 -16.62 17.17 -11.05
CA ASN A 117 -15.30 17.62 -11.51
C ASN A 117 -14.22 16.57 -11.28
N LEU A 118 -14.08 15.63 -12.22
CA LEU A 118 -13.09 14.55 -12.16
C LEU A 118 -11.65 15.04 -12.01
N VAL A 119 -11.28 16.15 -12.66
CA VAL A 119 -9.92 16.71 -12.56
C VAL A 119 -9.65 17.20 -11.14
N GLY A 120 -10.60 17.93 -10.54
CA GLY A 120 -10.48 18.40 -9.16
C GLY A 120 -10.39 17.25 -8.16
N ILE A 121 -11.20 16.20 -8.34
CA ILE A 121 -11.17 15.00 -7.49
C ILE A 121 -9.82 14.30 -7.64
N ALA A 122 -9.33 14.10 -8.87
CA ALA A 122 -8.04 13.45 -9.12
C ALA A 122 -6.86 14.23 -8.52
N ILE A 123 -6.85 15.57 -8.62
CA ILE A 123 -5.83 16.41 -7.95
C ILE A 123 -5.92 16.26 -6.43
N GLY A 124 -7.13 16.27 -5.87
CA GLY A 124 -7.34 16.05 -4.44
C GLY A 124 -6.83 14.68 -3.98
N THR A 125 -7.14 13.62 -4.72
CA THR A 125 -6.66 12.26 -4.46
C THR A 125 -5.15 12.16 -4.60
N LEU A 126 -4.55 12.85 -5.58
CA LEU A 126 -3.10 12.89 -5.75
C LEU A 126 -2.43 13.50 -4.50
N ILE A 127 -2.90 14.66 -4.04
CA ILE A 127 -2.37 15.34 -2.85
C ILE A 127 -2.53 14.46 -1.62
N MET A 128 -3.72 13.88 -1.41
CA MET A 128 -3.98 12.99 -0.27
C MET A 128 -3.13 11.73 -0.34
N SER A 129 -2.93 11.15 -1.52
CA SER A 129 -2.10 9.96 -1.72
C SER A 129 -0.62 10.27 -1.50
N LEU A 130 -0.13 11.43 -1.94
CA LEU A 130 1.24 11.88 -1.66
C LEU A 130 1.49 11.97 -0.15
N LEU A 131 0.49 12.42 0.62
CA LEU A 131 0.60 12.50 2.07
C LEU A 131 0.44 11.12 2.72
N SER A 132 -0.55 10.31 2.35
CA SER A 132 -0.84 9.02 3.00
C SER A 132 0.13 7.92 2.55
N ASN A 133 0.19 7.67 1.25
CA ASN A 133 0.88 6.49 0.70
C ASN A 133 2.39 6.55 0.95
N THR A 134 2.97 7.76 0.98
CA THR A 134 4.39 7.94 1.34
C THR A 134 4.69 7.36 2.72
N TRP A 135 3.85 7.66 3.71
CA TRP A 135 4.04 7.20 5.08
C TRP A 135 3.70 5.71 5.25
N GLU A 136 2.73 5.20 4.49
CA GLU A 136 2.50 3.77 4.39
C GLU A 136 3.74 3.03 3.88
N GLU A 137 4.37 3.53 2.81
CA GLU A 137 5.56 2.88 2.23
C GLU A 137 6.79 3.00 3.12
N VAL A 138 6.96 4.09 3.89
CA VAL A 138 8.00 4.18 4.92
C VAL A 138 7.85 3.05 5.94
N GLY A 139 6.63 2.77 6.40
CA GLY A 139 6.39 1.65 7.31
C GLY A 139 6.54 0.28 6.63
N GLY A 140 5.85 0.06 5.52
CA GLY A 140 5.79 -1.22 4.84
C GLY A 140 7.11 -1.62 4.20
N ARG A 141 7.58 -0.82 3.23
CA ARG A 141 8.75 -1.14 2.40
C ARG A 141 10.03 -0.53 2.94
N GLY A 142 9.94 0.54 3.73
CA GLY A 142 11.09 1.17 4.37
C GLY A 142 11.51 0.46 5.66
N PHE A 143 10.54 0.02 6.47
CA PHE A 143 10.83 -0.60 7.76
C PHE A 143 10.67 -2.13 7.75
N ALA A 144 9.48 -2.64 7.40
CA ALA A 144 9.14 -4.04 7.60
C ALA A 144 9.80 -4.98 6.57
N LEU A 145 9.70 -4.64 5.28
CA LEU A 145 10.22 -5.49 4.19
C LEU A 145 11.73 -5.78 4.33
N PRO A 146 12.64 -4.80 4.49
CA PRO A 146 14.07 -5.08 4.53
C PRO A 146 14.49 -5.87 5.77
N ARG A 147 13.77 -5.70 6.90
CA ARG A 147 13.98 -6.48 8.12
C ARG A 147 13.51 -7.93 7.97
N LEU A 148 12.42 -8.17 7.24
CA LEU A 148 11.94 -9.52 6.92
C LEU A 148 12.88 -10.24 5.94
N GLN A 149 13.36 -9.54 4.91
CA GLN A 149 14.28 -10.07 3.90
C GLN A 149 15.66 -10.48 4.48
N LYS A 150 16.04 -9.97 5.66
CA LYS A 150 17.27 -10.37 6.37
C LYS A 150 17.29 -11.87 6.72
N ASN A 151 16.13 -12.42 7.08
CA ASN A 151 16.00 -13.81 7.55
C ASN A 151 15.12 -14.69 6.64
N HIS A 152 14.50 -14.10 5.61
CA HIS A 152 13.59 -14.80 4.70
C HIS A 152 13.89 -14.43 3.25
N ASN A 153 13.45 -15.24 2.31
CA ASN A 153 13.46 -14.86 0.90
C ASN A 153 12.43 -13.76 0.59
N ALA A 154 12.57 -13.12 -0.56
CA ALA A 154 11.69 -12.04 -1.00
C ALA A 154 10.22 -12.48 -1.05
N LEU A 155 9.91 -13.70 -1.53
CA LEU A 155 8.55 -14.23 -1.55
C LEU A 155 7.90 -14.24 -0.15
N VAL A 156 8.54 -14.87 0.83
CA VAL A 156 7.99 -14.97 2.19
C VAL A 156 7.86 -13.58 2.82
N ALA A 157 8.85 -12.71 2.62
CA ALA A 157 8.79 -11.34 3.11
C ALA A 157 7.60 -10.56 2.49
N SER A 158 7.39 -10.67 1.17
CA SER A 158 6.27 -10.04 0.46
C SER A 158 4.91 -10.57 0.93
N LEU A 159 4.79 -11.88 1.17
CA LEU A 159 3.56 -12.51 1.66
C LEU A 159 3.19 -12.00 3.05
N VAL A 160 4.17 -11.94 3.97
CA VAL A 160 3.95 -11.41 5.32
C VAL A 160 3.56 -9.93 5.26
N VAL A 161 4.30 -9.12 4.51
CA VAL A 161 4.00 -7.68 4.34
C VAL A 161 2.63 -7.48 3.72
N GLY A 162 2.30 -8.22 2.67
CA GLY A 162 1.04 -8.11 1.95
C GLY A 162 -0.16 -8.54 2.80
N ALA A 163 -0.03 -9.64 3.55
CA ALA A 163 -1.09 -10.12 4.42
C ALA A 163 -1.36 -9.11 5.55
N LEU A 164 -0.32 -8.61 6.21
CA LEU A 164 -0.48 -7.64 7.29
C LEU A 164 -0.95 -6.27 6.78
N TRP A 165 -0.53 -5.86 5.58
CA TRP A 165 -1.05 -4.65 4.93
C TRP A 165 -2.53 -4.80 4.54
N GLY A 166 -2.95 -5.95 4.01
CA GLY A 166 -4.37 -6.23 3.75
C GLY A 166 -5.22 -6.25 5.01
N LEU A 167 -4.75 -6.91 6.08
CA LEU A 167 -5.44 -6.96 7.38
C LEU A 167 -5.50 -5.59 8.05
N TRP A 168 -4.50 -4.74 7.85
CA TRP A 168 -4.48 -3.39 8.38
C TRP A 168 -5.71 -2.58 7.92
N HIS A 169 -6.15 -2.74 6.66
CA HIS A 169 -7.31 -2.07 6.07
C HIS A 169 -8.67 -2.57 6.56
N LEU A 170 -8.71 -3.62 7.38
CA LEU A 170 -9.95 -4.30 7.78
C LEU A 170 -11.06 -3.34 8.30
N PRO A 171 -10.80 -2.29 9.11
CA PRO A 171 -11.83 -1.36 9.54
C PRO A 171 -12.58 -0.67 8.38
N LEU A 172 -11.92 -0.41 7.25
CA LEU A 172 -12.54 0.28 6.11
C LEU A 172 -13.68 -0.52 5.48
N PHE A 173 -13.62 -1.84 5.55
CA PHE A 173 -14.69 -2.73 5.08
C PHE A 173 -15.97 -2.61 5.92
N PHE A 174 -15.85 -2.11 7.15
CA PHE A 174 -16.99 -1.91 8.06
C PHE A 174 -17.51 -0.47 8.04
N TRP A 175 -16.79 0.48 7.44
CA TRP A 175 -17.17 1.89 7.36
C TRP A 175 -18.22 2.09 6.26
N LYS A 176 -19.48 2.29 6.66
CA LYS A 176 -20.58 2.54 5.72
C LYS A 176 -20.33 3.81 4.91
N GLY A 177 -20.39 3.69 3.58
CA GLY A 177 -20.14 4.79 2.65
C GLY A 177 -18.69 4.92 2.18
N ASN A 178 -17.75 4.19 2.78
CA ASN A 178 -16.41 4.05 2.22
C ASN A 178 -16.45 3.12 0.99
N PRO A 179 -15.76 3.42 -0.13
CA PRO A 179 -15.73 2.54 -1.31
C PRO A 179 -15.36 1.09 -0.99
N MET A 180 -14.41 0.90 -0.06
CA MET A 180 -13.90 -0.42 0.32
C MET A 180 -14.95 -1.27 1.05
N SER A 181 -15.98 -0.67 1.64
CA SER A 181 -17.10 -1.40 2.27
C SER A 181 -17.96 -2.19 1.27
N SER A 182 -17.84 -1.91 -0.02
CA SER A 182 -18.53 -2.64 -1.09
C SER A 182 -17.66 -3.73 -1.74
N TYR A 183 -16.38 -3.83 -1.37
CA TYR A 183 -15.46 -4.76 -2.01
C TYR A 183 -15.61 -6.17 -1.43
N PRO A 184 -15.51 -7.23 -2.26
CA PRO A 184 -15.38 -8.60 -1.76
C PRO A 184 -14.04 -8.75 -1.03
N PHE A 185 -14.06 -8.71 0.32
CA PHE A 185 -12.86 -8.67 1.16
C PHE A 185 -11.81 -9.71 0.79
N LEU A 186 -12.19 -10.99 0.64
CA LEU A 186 -11.23 -12.06 0.33
C LEU A 186 -10.55 -11.86 -1.04
N VAL A 187 -11.31 -11.45 -2.05
CA VAL A 187 -10.78 -11.22 -3.41
C VAL A 187 -9.85 -10.00 -3.41
N TRP A 188 -10.26 -8.92 -2.74
CA TRP A 188 -9.40 -7.74 -2.57
C TRP A 188 -8.13 -8.09 -1.79
N PHE A 189 -8.24 -8.84 -0.70
CA PHE A 189 -7.13 -9.25 0.15
C PHE A 189 -6.08 -10.07 -0.61
N ILE A 190 -6.52 -11.04 -1.43
CA ILE A 190 -5.64 -11.81 -2.31
C ILE A 190 -4.94 -10.88 -3.31
N GLY A 191 -5.67 -9.92 -3.88
CA GLY A 191 -5.12 -8.90 -4.77
C GLY A 191 -4.06 -8.04 -4.09
N THR A 192 -4.29 -7.62 -2.84
CA THR A 192 -3.35 -6.84 -2.02
C THR A 192 -2.08 -7.63 -1.69
N VAL A 193 -2.20 -8.93 -1.39
CA VAL A 193 -1.05 -9.82 -1.19
C VAL A 193 -0.24 -9.95 -2.48
N ALA A 194 -0.91 -10.17 -3.62
CA ALA A 194 -0.27 -10.24 -4.93
C ALA A 194 0.44 -8.93 -5.30
N LEU A 195 -0.23 -7.79 -5.07
CA LEU A 195 0.33 -6.46 -5.30
C LEU A 195 1.57 -6.20 -4.45
N SER A 196 1.62 -6.73 -3.22
CA SER A 196 2.81 -6.64 -2.36
C SER A 196 4.05 -7.30 -2.99
N LEU A 197 3.90 -8.39 -3.74
CA LEU A 197 5.01 -8.99 -4.50
C LEU A 197 5.51 -8.03 -5.59
N ILE A 198 4.61 -7.35 -6.30
CA ILE A 198 4.96 -6.38 -7.34
C ILE A 198 5.71 -5.19 -6.73
N TYR A 199 5.30 -4.72 -5.55
CA TYR A 199 6.00 -3.68 -4.80
C TYR A 199 7.39 -4.14 -4.37
N THR A 200 7.53 -5.36 -3.86
CA THR A 200 8.84 -5.92 -3.49
C THR A 200 9.75 -6.07 -4.70
N TRP A 201 9.23 -6.51 -5.85
CA TRP A 201 10.00 -6.57 -7.10
C TRP A 201 10.51 -5.19 -7.51
N LEU A 202 9.65 -4.16 -7.48
CA LEU A 202 10.01 -2.80 -7.82
C LEU A 202 11.07 -2.25 -6.85
N TYR A 203 10.88 -2.50 -5.54
CA TYR A 203 11.81 -2.09 -4.49
C TYR A 203 13.19 -2.75 -4.64
N ASN A 204 13.24 -4.09 -4.77
CA ASN A 204 14.51 -4.81 -4.89
C ASN A 204 15.21 -4.53 -6.23
N SER A 205 14.47 -4.38 -7.33
CA SER A 205 15.04 -4.07 -8.65
C SER A 205 15.60 -2.65 -8.75
N THR A 206 15.19 -1.75 -7.84
CA THR A 206 15.72 -0.39 -7.71
C THR A 206 16.69 -0.24 -6.54
N GLU A 207 17.17 -1.38 -6.01
CA GLU A 207 18.11 -1.45 -4.88
C GLU A 207 17.61 -0.69 -3.65
N GLY A 208 16.30 -0.73 -3.41
CA GLY A 208 15.67 -0.21 -2.20
C GLY A 208 15.16 1.21 -2.34
N SER A 209 14.82 1.67 -3.55
CA SER A 209 14.23 3.00 -3.73
C SER A 209 12.79 3.03 -3.22
N LEU A 210 12.55 3.74 -2.11
CA LEU A 210 11.18 4.03 -1.68
C LEU A 210 10.53 5.08 -2.56
N PHE A 211 11.29 5.99 -3.16
CA PHE A 211 10.75 6.97 -4.10
C PHE A 211 9.92 6.32 -5.21
N VAL A 212 10.47 5.28 -5.85
CA VAL A 212 9.85 4.59 -6.98
C VAL A 212 8.59 3.83 -6.54
N VAL A 213 8.65 3.16 -5.38
CA VAL A 213 7.50 2.42 -4.82
C VAL A 213 6.38 3.38 -4.40
N THR A 214 6.72 4.47 -3.72
CA THR A 214 5.78 5.52 -3.33
C THR A 214 5.11 6.13 -4.57
N LEU A 215 5.88 6.44 -5.61
CA LEU A 215 5.34 6.96 -6.86
C LEU A 215 4.33 6.00 -7.49
N PHE A 216 4.68 4.71 -7.57
CA PHE A 216 3.78 3.66 -8.05
C PHE A 216 2.48 3.61 -7.22
N HIS A 217 2.58 3.65 -5.90
CA HIS A 217 1.43 3.59 -5.00
C HIS A 217 0.52 4.82 -5.16
N VAL A 218 1.11 6.02 -5.12
CA VAL A 218 0.38 7.29 -5.31
C VAL A 218 -0.39 7.31 -6.62
N LEU A 219 0.25 6.88 -7.71
CA LEU A 219 -0.37 6.86 -9.03
C LEU A 219 -1.42 5.75 -9.15
N THR A 220 -1.25 4.61 -8.48
CA THR A 220 -2.29 3.57 -8.41
C THR A 220 -3.60 4.12 -7.84
N ASN A 221 -3.52 4.84 -6.71
CA ASN A 221 -4.71 5.42 -6.08
C ASN A 221 -5.29 6.58 -6.91
N THR A 222 -4.42 7.43 -7.45
CA THR A 222 -4.84 8.59 -8.26
C THR A 222 -5.52 8.16 -9.56
N PHE A 223 -4.92 7.20 -10.28
CA PHE A 223 -5.49 6.68 -11.50
C PHE A 223 -6.74 5.83 -11.25
N GLY A 224 -6.87 5.20 -10.08
CA GLY A 224 -8.10 4.47 -9.72
C GLY A 224 -9.35 5.36 -9.71
N VAL A 225 -9.19 6.66 -9.42
CA VAL A 225 -10.27 7.65 -9.51
C VAL A 225 -10.59 8.00 -10.97
N LEU A 226 -9.57 8.16 -11.81
CA LEU A 226 -9.72 8.53 -13.22
C LEU A 226 -10.25 7.37 -14.08
N ILE A 227 -9.74 6.17 -13.83
CA ILE A 227 -10.08 4.93 -14.53
C ILE A 227 -11.07 4.16 -13.67
N SER A 228 -12.31 4.64 -13.64
CA SER A 228 -13.39 4.00 -12.89
C SER A 228 -14.06 2.86 -13.68
N GLY A 229 -14.96 2.13 -13.01
CA GLY A 229 -15.68 1.00 -13.60
C GLY A 229 -14.85 -0.28 -13.66
N VAL A 230 -13.88 -0.42 -12.75
CA VAL A 230 -13.00 -1.58 -12.67
C VAL A 230 -13.48 -2.50 -11.55
N SER A 231 -13.69 -3.77 -11.85
CA SER A 231 -14.00 -4.79 -10.84
C SER A 231 -12.74 -5.14 -10.04
N VAL A 232 -12.91 -5.24 -8.72
CA VAL A 232 -11.87 -5.75 -7.81
C VAL A 232 -11.40 -7.14 -8.25
N THR A 233 -12.31 -7.99 -8.72
CA THR A 233 -11.97 -9.33 -9.20
C THR A 233 -11.02 -9.29 -10.41
N ALA A 234 -11.30 -8.41 -11.38
CA ALA A 234 -10.45 -8.26 -12.56
C ALA A 234 -9.04 -7.76 -12.20
N LEU A 235 -8.95 -6.77 -11.30
CA LEU A 235 -7.65 -6.28 -10.82
C LEU A 235 -6.88 -7.34 -10.04
N THR A 236 -7.55 -8.08 -9.16
CA THR A 236 -6.92 -9.18 -8.42
C THR A 236 -6.34 -10.21 -9.36
N ILE A 237 -7.06 -10.60 -10.42
CA ILE A 237 -6.55 -11.53 -11.44
C ILE A 237 -5.30 -10.94 -12.10
N ALA A 238 -5.34 -9.67 -12.53
CA ALA A 238 -4.19 -9.02 -13.17
C ALA A 238 -2.96 -8.99 -12.25
N TYR A 239 -3.13 -8.63 -10.97
CA TYR A 239 -2.05 -8.61 -9.98
C TYR A 239 -1.50 -10.00 -9.71
N VAL A 240 -2.35 -11.02 -9.56
CA VAL A 240 -1.92 -12.40 -9.34
C VAL A 240 -1.13 -12.91 -10.54
N VAL A 241 -1.62 -12.70 -11.76
CA VAL A 241 -0.92 -13.13 -12.98
C VAL A 241 0.46 -12.48 -13.06
N VAL A 242 0.56 -11.16 -12.88
CA VAL A 242 1.86 -10.48 -12.92
C VAL A 242 2.77 -10.94 -11.79
N ALA A 243 2.28 -11.07 -10.56
CA ALA A 243 3.08 -11.57 -9.44
C ALA A 243 3.63 -12.97 -9.71
N MET A 244 2.83 -13.86 -10.30
CA MET A 244 3.27 -15.20 -10.69
C MET A 244 4.32 -15.17 -11.81
N VAL A 245 4.15 -14.30 -12.82
CA VAL A 245 5.15 -14.10 -13.86
C VAL A 245 6.48 -13.60 -13.26
N LEU A 246 6.42 -12.62 -12.36
CA LEU A 246 7.61 -12.11 -11.66
C LEU A 246 8.31 -13.21 -10.84
N LEU A 247 7.55 -14.07 -10.17
CA LEU A 247 8.09 -15.21 -9.42
C LEU A 247 8.77 -16.23 -10.34
N VAL A 248 8.17 -16.54 -11.48
CA VAL A 248 8.74 -17.48 -12.47
C VAL A 248 10.01 -16.91 -13.10
N VAL A 249 10.03 -15.62 -13.43
CA VAL A 249 11.14 -14.97 -14.14
C VAL A 249 12.31 -14.64 -13.22
N PHE A 250 12.05 -14.15 -12.00
CA PHE A 250 13.10 -13.65 -11.09
C PHE A 250 13.36 -14.56 -9.89
N GLY A 251 12.54 -15.60 -9.71
CA GLY A 251 12.67 -16.54 -8.61
C GLY A 251 12.22 -15.97 -7.26
N LYS A 252 11.99 -16.89 -6.30
CA LYS A 252 11.50 -16.56 -4.96
C LYS A 252 12.52 -15.87 -4.06
N GLU A 253 13.82 -16.03 -4.35
CA GLU A 253 14.88 -15.59 -3.44
C GLU A 253 14.98 -14.07 -3.37
N ASN A 254 15.13 -13.43 -4.52
CA ASN A 254 15.29 -11.98 -4.61
C ASN A 254 14.07 -11.27 -5.18
N LEU A 255 13.25 -11.98 -5.98
CA LEU A 255 12.17 -11.39 -6.77
C LEU A 255 12.67 -10.16 -7.58
N ALA A 256 13.91 -10.20 -8.03
CA ALA A 256 14.58 -9.16 -8.81
C ALA A 256 15.87 -9.76 -9.41
N ARG A 257 16.47 -9.08 -10.39
CA ARG A 257 17.83 -9.43 -10.86
C ARG A 257 18.92 -9.05 -9.85
N CYS A 258 18.70 -7.94 -9.15
CA CYS A 258 19.57 -7.50 -8.05
C CYS A 258 19.28 -8.33 -6.79
N GLY A 259 20.24 -8.37 -5.85
CA GLY A 259 20.02 -8.98 -4.55
C GLY A 259 18.89 -8.29 -3.78
N LYS A 260 18.13 -9.06 -2.98
CA LYS A 260 17.12 -8.48 -2.08
C LYS A 260 17.74 -7.48 -1.12
N VAL A 261 17.02 -6.40 -0.85
CA VAL A 261 17.49 -5.33 0.03
C VAL A 261 17.18 -5.69 1.48
N CYS A 262 18.21 -5.79 2.31
CA CYS A 262 18.09 -6.13 3.72
C CYS A 262 18.40 -4.91 4.60
N ALA A 263 17.77 -4.84 5.78
CA ALA A 263 18.16 -3.86 6.78
C ALA A 263 19.56 -4.17 7.34
N GLY A 264 20.37 -3.11 7.52
CA GLY A 264 21.68 -3.16 8.19
C GLY A 264 21.62 -3.82 9.56
#